data_AF-A0A349D4U2-F1
#
_entry.id   AF-A0A349D4U2-F1
#
_cell.length_a   1.000
_cell.length_b   1.000
_cell.length_c   1.000
_cell.angle_alpha   90.00
_cell.angle_beta   90.00
_cell.angle_gamma   90.00
#
_symmetry.space_group_name_H-M   'P 1'
#
loop_
_entity.id
_entity.type
_entity.pdbx_description
1 polymer ?
#
loop_
_entity_poly.entity_id
_entity_poly.type
_entity_poly.pdbx_seq_one_letter_code
_entity_poly.pdbx_strand_id
1 'polypeptide(L)'
;MIHNLLPLVGSELNEYLKSRFDVDEDRLLLTNLVNLDGSIAVEGINKVVAYMVNVEEETTLKAAGGSSFAGGGFVSGAPDINVN
;
A
#
# COMPACT_ATOMS: atom_id res chain seq x y z
N MET A 1 2.61 -2.15 -10.29
CA MET A 1 1.61 -1.07 -10.46
C MET A 1 0.69 -1.07 -9.25
N ILE A 2 0.37 0.08 -8.68
CA ILE A 2 -0.34 0.20 -7.39
C ILE A 2 -1.72 -0.47 -7.39
N HIS A 3 -2.37 -0.52 -8.55
CA HIS A 3 -3.65 -1.21 -8.74
C HIS A 3 -3.59 -2.72 -8.49
N ASN A 4 -2.41 -3.35 -8.56
CA ASN A 4 -2.20 -4.77 -8.23
C ASN A 4 -1.69 -4.95 -6.80
N LEU A 5 -0.97 -3.96 -6.27
CA LEU A 5 -0.33 -4.07 -4.96
C LEU A 5 -1.36 -4.00 -3.82
N LEU A 6 -2.26 -3.02 -3.86
CA LEU A 6 -3.24 -2.85 -2.77
C LEU A 6 -4.19 -4.05 -2.64
N PRO A 7 -4.74 -4.61 -3.73
CA PRO A 7 -5.56 -5.82 -3.62
C PRO A 7 -4.76 -7.01 -3.08
N LEU A 8 -3.49 -7.16 -3.48
CA LEU A 8 -2.63 -8.24 -2.98
C LEU A 8 -2.39 -8.11 -1.47
N VAL A 9 -1.99 -6.92 -1.00
CA VAL A 9 -1.83 -6.63 0.43
C VAL A 9 -3.14 -6.85 1.18
N GLY A 10 -4.27 -6.43 0.61
CA GLY A 10 -5.60 -6.67 1.16
C GLY A 10 -5.94 -8.15 1.28
N SER A 11 -5.59 -8.98 0.30
CA SER A 11 -5.78 -10.43 0.37
C SER A 11 -4.90 -11.09 1.44
N GLU A 12 -3.62 -10.73 1.51
CA GLU A 12 -2.70 -11.27 2.53
C GLU A 12 -3.17 -10.90 3.95
N LEU A 13 -3.63 -9.66 4.15
CA LEU A 13 -4.21 -9.23 5.43
C LEU A 13 -5.48 -10.01 5.76
N ASN A 14 -6.36 -10.25 4.78
CA ASN A 14 -7.55 -11.08 5.00
C ASN A 14 -7.17 -12.50 5.39
N GLU A 15 -6.24 -13.16 4.69
CA GLU A 15 -5.75 -14.49 5.06
C GLU A 15 -5.18 -14.54 6.48
N TYR A 16 -4.40 -13.52 6.85
CA TYR A 16 -3.89 -13.37 8.21
C TYR A 16 -5.02 -13.24 9.24
N LEU A 17 -6.02 -12.40 8.99
CA LEU A 17 -7.16 -12.21 9.89
C LEU A 17 -7.98 -13.49 10.05
N LYS A 18 -8.22 -14.22 8.95
CA LYS A 18 -8.90 -15.53 8.97
C LYS A 18 -8.17 -16.52 9.85
N SER A 19 -6.87 -16.67 9.65
CA SER A 19 -6.03 -17.57 10.44
C SER A 19 -5.94 -17.16 11.91
N ARG A 20 -5.84 -15.86 12.19
CA ARG A 20 -5.64 -15.34 13.55
C ARG A 20 -6.91 -15.42 14.40
N PHE A 21 -8.08 -15.22 13.80
CA PHE A 21 -9.35 -15.08 14.50
C PHE A 21 -10.33 -16.23 14.22
N ASP A 22 -9.91 -17.24 13.45
CA ASP A 22 -10.73 -18.41 13.11
C ASP A 22 -12.08 -18.02 12.48
N VAL A 23 -12.02 -17.14 11.48
CA VAL A 23 -13.18 -16.66 10.72
C VAL A 23 -13.03 -17.05 9.26
N ASP A 24 -14.11 -17.55 8.64
CA ASP A 24 -14.10 -17.98 7.24
C ASP A 24 -14.29 -16.84 6.24
N GLU A 25 -14.91 -15.72 6.68
CA GLU A 25 -15.23 -14.58 5.83
C GLU A 25 -14.11 -13.53 5.78
N ASP A 26 -13.98 -12.85 4.63
CA ASP A 26 -13.11 -11.68 4.52
C ASP A 26 -13.62 -10.57 5.43
N ARG A 27 -12.75 -10.07 6.30
CA ARG A 27 -13.08 -9.00 7.26
C ARG A 27 -12.60 -7.64 6.78
N LEU A 28 -11.56 -7.59 5.97
CA LEU A 28 -10.98 -6.37 5.43
C LEU A 28 -11.55 -6.06 4.05
N LEU A 29 -12.07 -4.85 3.88
CA LEU A 29 -12.58 -4.29 2.63
C LEU A 29 -11.69 -3.16 2.16
N LEU A 30 -11.19 -3.25 0.93
CA LEU A 30 -10.48 -2.15 0.26
C LEU A 30 -11.50 -1.32 -0.53
N THR A 31 -12.00 -0.25 0.08
CA THR A 31 -13.04 0.61 -0.54
C THR A 31 -12.95 2.04 -0.01
N ASN A 32 -13.59 2.98 -0.69
CA ASN A 32 -13.79 4.33 -0.16
C ASN A 32 -14.82 4.31 0.98
N LEU A 33 -14.76 5.30 1.86
CA LEU A 33 -15.75 5.44 2.94
C LEU A 33 -17.08 5.99 2.42
N VAL A 34 -17.02 6.88 1.44
CA VAL A 34 -18.16 7.56 0.84
C VAL A 34 -18.08 7.50 -0.68
N ASN A 35 -19.25 7.39 -1.31
CA ASN A 35 -19.40 7.51 -2.75
C ASN A 35 -19.33 8.98 -3.17
N LEU A 36 -19.19 9.24 -4.48
CA LEU A 36 -19.13 10.59 -5.04
C LEU A 36 -20.43 11.39 -4.82
N ASP A 37 -21.56 10.71 -4.61
CA ASP A 37 -22.85 11.30 -4.30
C ASP A 37 -23.07 11.56 -2.80
N GLY A 38 -22.07 11.25 -1.96
CA GLY A 38 -22.13 11.41 -0.50
C GLY A 38 -22.81 10.26 0.25
N SER A 39 -23.27 9.21 -0.44
CA SER A 39 -23.76 8.00 0.22
C SER A 39 -22.63 7.17 0.83
N ILE A 40 -22.96 6.30 1.79
CA ILE A 40 -21.99 5.39 2.41
C ILE A 40 -21.58 4.32 1.40
N ALA A 41 -20.27 4.15 1.18
CA ALA A 41 -19.71 3.18 0.23
C ALA A 41 -19.27 1.85 0.88
N VAL A 42 -19.43 1.74 2.19
CA VAL A 42 -19.06 0.55 2.97
C VAL A 42 -20.21 -0.45 2.97
N GLU A 43 -19.94 -1.67 2.50
CA GLU A 43 -20.90 -2.77 2.48
C GLU A 43 -20.64 -3.76 3.61
N GLY A 44 -21.73 -4.26 4.22
CA GLY A 44 -21.69 -5.28 5.26
C GLY A 44 -21.54 -4.74 6.68
N ILE A 45 -21.60 -5.65 7.65
CA ILE A 45 -21.46 -5.37 9.09
C ILE A 45 -20.22 -6.06 9.64
N ASN A 46 -19.61 -5.51 10.69
CA ASN A 46 -18.42 -6.06 11.33
C ASN A 46 -17.24 -6.28 10.36
N LYS A 47 -16.98 -5.27 9.52
CA LYS A 47 -15.88 -5.22 8.57
C LYS A 47 -14.89 -4.12 8.96
N VAL A 48 -13.62 -4.36 8.68
CA VAL A 48 -12.54 -3.38 8.74
C VAL A 48 -12.39 -2.77 7.35
N VAL A 49 -12.38 -1.44 7.24
CA VAL A 49 -12.24 -0.76 5.95
C VAL A 49 -10.83 -0.19 5.84
N ALA A 50 -10.13 -0.57 4.77
CA ALA A 50 -8.88 0.02 4.34
C ALA A 50 -9.16 0.92 3.14
N TYR A 51 -8.63 2.13 3.16
CA TYR A 51 -8.79 3.09 2.08
C TYR A 51 -7.51 3.91 1.90
N MET A 52 -7.30 4.38 0.68
CA MET A 52 -6.13 5.18 0.33
C MET A 52 -6.41 6.65 0.60
N VAL A 53 -5.68 7.23 1.55
CA VAL A 53 -5.80 8.66 1.91
C VAL A 53 -4.95 9.53 0.99
N ASN A 54 -3.71 9.10 0.76
CA ASN A 54 -2.73 9.82 -0.05
C ASN A 54 -1.77 8.80 -0.68
N VAL A 55 -1.13 9.21 -1.78
CA VAL A 55 0.03 8.52 -2.37
C VAL A 55 1.02 9.59 -2.76
N GLU A 56 2.20 9.53 -2.17
CA GLU A 56 3.27 10.45 -2.47
C GLU A 56 4.59 9.72 -2.64
N GLU A 57 5.46 10.32 -3.44
CA GLU A 57 6.82 9.82 -3.59
C GLU A 57 7.60 10.09 -2.30
N GLU A 58 8.24 9.04 -1.78
CA GLU A 58 9.13 9.17 -0.64
C GLU A 58 10.42 9.88 -1.10
N THR A 59 10.79 10.97 -0.42
CA THR A 59 11.96 11.79 -0.80
C THR A 59 13.14 11.73 0.19
N THR A 60 12.95 11.19 1.40
CA THR A 60 13.95 11.17 2.47
C THR A 60 15.00 10.09 2.24
N LEU A 61 14.62 8.92 1.71
CA LEU A 61 15.52 7.78 1.47
C LEU A 61 16.38 7.96 0.20
N LYS A 62 15.96 8.82 -0.73
CA LYS A 62 16.72 9.12 -1.96
C LYS A 62 18.04 9.83 -1.71
N ALA A 63 18.22 10.48 -0.57
CA ALA A 63 19.44 11.21 -0.23
C ALA A 63 20.69 10.32 -0.12
N ALA A 64 20.54 8.99 -0.03
CA ALA A 64 21.66 8.05 0.17
C ALA A 64 22.06 7.23 -1.07
N GLY A 65 21.26 7.21 -2.15
CA GLY A 65 21.36 6.18 -3.20
C GLY A 65 22.00 6.58 -4.54
N GLY A 66 22.33 7.86 -4.74
CA GLY A 66 22.62 8.38 -6.09
C GLY A 66 24.07 8.27 -6.58
N SER A 67 25.05 8.10 -5.68
CA SER A 67 26.47 8.08 -6.06
C SER A 67 27.18 6.89 -5.44
N SER A 68 27.63 5.96 -6.28
CA SER A 68 28.52 4.86 -5.86
C SER A 68 29.93 5.10 -6.39
N PHE A 69 30.94 4.75 -5.59
CA PHE A 69 32.33 4.82 -5.98
C PHE A 69 32.74 3.46 -6.55
N ALA A 70 33.08 3.42 -7.84
CA ALA A 70 33.54 2.20 -8.50
C ALA A 70 34.68 2.53 -9.45
N GLY A 71 35.80 1.79 -9.34
CA GLY A 71 36.90 1.87 -10.31
C GLY A 71 37.58 3.24 -10.43
N GLY A 72 37.71 4.01 -9.34
CA GLY A 72 38.43 5.29 -9.34
C GLY A 72 37.63 6.49 -9.84
N GLY A 73 36.32 6.36 -10.05
CA GLY A 73 35.41 7.44 -10.40
C GLY A 73 34.07 7.38 -9.65
N PHE A 74 33.38 8.51 -9.58
CA PHE A 74 32.01 8.60 -9.08
C PHE A 74 31.03 8.27 -10.22
N VAL A 75 30.14 7.30 -10.00
CA VAL A 75 29.07 6.97 -10.95
C VAL A 75 27.73 7.43 -10.37
N SER A 76 27.00 8.23 -11.15
CA SER A 76 25.65 8.72 -10.80
C SER A 76 24.59 7.79 -11.40
N GLY A 77 23.81 7.13 -10.56
CA GLY A 77 22.64 6.32 -10.96
C GLY A 77 21.34 6.96 -10.48
N ALA A 78 20.23 6.69 -11.17
CA ALA A 78 18.91 7.08 -10.66
C ALA A 78 18.60 6.23 -9.42
N PRO A 79 18.23 6.84 -8.27
CA PRO A 79 17.90 6.08 -7.06
C PRO A 79 16.57 5.33 -7.23
N ASP A 80 16.42 4.24 -6.48
CA ASP A 80 15.15 3.51 -6.40
C ASP A 80 14.00 4.44 -5.97
N ILE A 81 12.82 4.21 -6.55
CA ILE A 81 11.60 4.96 -6.21
C ILE A 81 10.91 4.22 -5.07
N ASN A 82 10.97 4.81 -3.89
CA ASN A 82 10.20 4.36 -2.72
C ASN A 82 8.90 5.18 -2.68
N VAL A 83 7.78 4.54 -2.34
CA VAL A 83 6.46 5.17 -2.25
C VAL A 83 5.96 4.99 -0.82
N ASN A 84 5.35 6.04 -0.26
CA ASN A 84 4.73 6.05 1.06
C ASN A 84 3.21 5.91 0.93
#